data_AF-A0A959NJK8-F1
#
_entry.id   AF-A0A959NJK8-F1
#
_cell.length_a   1.000
_cell.length_b   1.000
_cell.length_c   1.000
_cell.angle_alpha   90.00
_cell.angle_beta   90.00
_cell.angle_gamma   90.00
#
_symmetry.space_group_name_H-M   'P 1'
#
loop_
_entity.id
_entity.type
_entity.pdbx_description
1 polymer ?
#
loop_
_entity_poly.entity_id
_entity_poly.type
_entity_poly.pdbx_seq_one_letter_code
_entity_poly.pdbx_strand_id
1 'polypeptide(L)'
;LAFENFKLEMNPLIYEYSDIDITLTEVGAEQNDYFTLFDFSAKFDPVPTMLTQNHVNVVKGFMGQTTMFRKKYIKNSVITLGERANSDQVKYIHGKYGRGTFTFYGGHDPEDYRHAVNDPPTELSLHKNSPGYRLILNNILFPAAKKKKQKT
;
A
#
# COMPACT_ATOMS: atom_id res chain seq x y z
N LEU A 1 5.49 2.86 14.23
CA LEU A 1 5.07 4.11 13.56
C LEU A 1 3.58 4.10 13.25
N ALA A 2 3.15 3.26 12.31
CA ALA A 2 1.76 3.15 11.88
C ALA A 2 0.90 2.19 12.72
N PHE A 3 1.54 1.24 13.40
CA PHE A 3 0.86 0.15 14.09
C PHE A 3 0.96 0.27 15.62
N GLU A 4 0.01 -0.30 16.32
CA GLU A 4 -0.07 -0.41 17.77
C GLU A 4 -0.60 -1.78 18.22
N ASN A 5 -0.24 -2.18 19.44
CA ASN A 5 -0.74 -3.38 20.11
C ASN A 5 -0.53 -4.70 19.34
N PHE A 6 0.53 -4.78 18.54
CA PHE A 6 0.89 -5.95 17.74
C PHE A 6 2.08 -6.71 18.35
N LYS A 7 2.32 -7.93 17.90
CA LYS A 7 3.42 -8.81 18.32
C LYS A 7 4.33 -9.12 17.14
N LEU A 8 5.63 -9.09 17.39
CA LEU A 8 6.63 -9.55 16.43
C LEU A 8 6.76 -11.07 16.47
N GLU A 9 6.95 -11.66 15.31
CA GLU A 9 7.41 -13.02 15.15
C GLU A 9 8.94 -13.00 15.10
N MET A 10 9.56 -13.74 16.01
CA MET A 10 11.01 -13.75 16.19
C MET A 10 11.64 -15.02 15.64
N ASN A 11 10.84 -16.02 15.29
CA ASN A 11 11.30 -17.27 14.72
C ASN A 11 11.58 -17.09 13.21
N PRO A 12 12.84 -17.20 12.76
CA PRO A 12 13.19 -17.02 11.35
C PRO A 12 12.66 -18.13 10.44
N LEU A 13 12.14 -19.23 11.01
CA LEU A 13 11.50 -20.30 10.25
C LEU A 13 10.03 -20.00 9.93
N ILE A 14 9.46 -18.97 10.53
CA ILE A 14 8.11 -18.50 10.23
C ILE A 14 8.21 -17.40 9.17
N TYR A 15 7.32 -17.45 8.19
CA TYR A 15 7.36 -16.57 7.04
C TYR A 15 6.94 -15.14 7.40
N GLU A 16 5.92 -15.01 8.24
CA GLU A 16 5.43 -13.73 8.75
C GLU A 16 6.39 -13.12 9.78
N TYR A 17 6.48 -11.79 9.78
CA TYR A 17 7.29 -11.05 10.76
C TYR A 17 6.50 -10.58 11.97
N SER A 18 5.17 -10.55 11.88
CA SER A 18 4.32 -10.09 12.96
C SER A 18 2.86 -10.50 12.76
N ASP A 19 2.05 -10.30 13.78
CA ASP A 19 0.60 -10.50 13.67
C ASP A 19 -0.12 -9.37 12.91
N ILE A 20 0.58 -8.31 12.45
CA ILE A 20 -0.01 -7.29 11.57
C ILE A 20 -0.28 -7.83 10.17
N ASP A 21 0.46 -8.87 9.78
CA ASP A 21 0.46 -9.43 8.44
C ASP A 21 -0.83 -10.24 8.17
N ILE A 22 -1.38 -10.07 6.98
CA ILE A 22 -2.41 -10.95 6.43
C ILE A 22 -1.71 -12.15 5.79
N THR A 23 -2.03 -13.36 6.28
CA THR A 23 -1.42 -14.60 5.79
C THR A 23 -1.94 -14.96 4.40
N LEU A 24 -1.21 -15.80 3.66
CA LEU A 24 -1.62 -16.27 2.33
C LEU A 24 -3.02 -16.91 2.35
N THR A 25 -3.34 -17.64 3.41
CA THR A 25 -4.63 -18.29 3.60
C THR A 25 -5.79 -17.29 3.77
N GLU A 26 -5.51 -16.10 4.28
CA GLU A 26 -6.53 -15.07 4.53
C GLU A 26 -6.76 -14.15 3.33
N VAL A 27 -5.78 -14.00 2.44
CA VAL A 27 -5.97 -13.30 1.16
C VAL A 27 -7.05 -14.00 0.32
N GLY A 28 -7.10 -15.33 0.36
CA GLY A 28 -8.07 -16.12 -0.38
C GLY A 28 -7.66 -16.28 -1.85
N ALA A 29 -8.65 -16.45 -2.72
CA ALA A 29 -8.40 -16.75 -4.13
C ALA A 29 -7.94 -15.50 -4.92
N GLU A 30 -6.87 -15.63 -5.70
CA GLU A 30 -6.27 -14.58 -6.53
C GLU A 30 -7.29 -13.88 -7.43
N GLN A 31 -8.21 -14.64 -8.04
CA GLN A 31 -9.24 -14.06 -8.91
C GLN A 31 -10.21 -13.11 -8.19
N ASN A 32 -10.19 -13.08 -6.86
CA ASN A 32 -10.99 -12.22 -5.99
C ASN A 32 -10.11 -11.33 -5.10
N ASP A 33 -8.82 -11.24 -5.36
CA ASP A 33 -7.89 -10.38 -4.64
C ASP A 33 -7.83 -9.00 -5.31
N TYR A 34 -8.61 -8.08 -4.78
CA TYR A 34 -8.65 -6.69 -5.19
C TYR A 34 -8.73 -5.81 -3.96
N PHE A 35 -8.17 -4.61 -4.08
CA PHE A 35 -8.36 -3.55 -3.11
C PHE A 35 -8.88 -2.29 -3.80
N THR A 36 -9.68 -1.53 -3.07
CA THR A 36 -10.31 -0.30 -3.55
C THR A 36 -9.61 0.88 -2.93
N LEU A 37 -9.36 1.93 -3.72
CA LEU A 37 -8.80 3.18 -3.24
C LEU A 37 -9.89 4.05 -2.61
N PHE A 38 -9.52 4.82 -1.60
CA PHE A 38 -10.43 5.78 -1.01
C PHE A 38 -10.46 7.08 -1.82
N ASP A 39 -11.66 7.64 -1.98
CA ASP A 39 -11.88 8.94 -2.57
C ASP A 39 -11.74 10.04 -1.52
N PHE A 40 -10.79 10.94 -1.73
CA PHE A 40 -10.48 12.04 -0.82
C PHE A 40 -10.82 13.38 -1.46
N SER A 41 -11.28 14.34 -0.66
CA SER A 41 -11.52 15.69 -1.14
C SER A 41 -10.21 16.40 -1.43
N ALA A 42 -9.95 16.75 -2.70
CA ALA A 42 -8.76 17.52 -3.10
C ALA A 42 -8.59 18.85 -2.34
N LYS A 43 -9.71 19.41 -1.84
CA LYS A 43 -9.73 20.66 -1.09
C LYS A 43 -9.27 20.49 0.37
N PHE A 44 -9.70 19.40 1.02
CA PHE A 44 -9.45 19.18 2.45
C PHE A 44 -8.27 18.24 2.70
N ASP A 45 -8.07 17.27 1.82
CA ASP A 45 -7.12 16.16 1.96
C ASP A 45 -6.20 16.05 0.72
N PRO A 46 -5.47 17.12 0.35
CA PRO A 46 -4.72 17.15 -0.92
C PRO A 46 -3.65 16.05 -1.02
N VAL A 47 -3.02 15.66 0.10
CA VAL A 47 -1.98 14.61 0.08
C VAL A 47 -2.60 13.23 -0.18
N PRO A 48 -3.58 12.74 0.61
CA PRO A 48 -4.30 11.51 0.28
C PRO A 48 -4.85 11.49 -1.14
N THR A 49 -5.47 12.58 -1.62
CA THR A 49 -5.98 12.67 -3.00
C THR A 49 -4.88 12.46 -4.05
N MET A 50 -3.70 13.03 -3.85
CA MET A 50 -2.57 12.80 -4.77
C MET A 50 -2.05 11.37 -4.68
N LEU A 51 -1.96 10.80 -3.47
CA LEU A 51 -1.45 9.44 -3.26
C LEU A 51 -2.36 8.35 -3.84
N THR A 52 -3.67 8.58 -3.89
CA THR A 52 -4.66 7.67 -4.50
C THR A 52 -4.99 7.99 -5.96
N GLN A 53 -4.34 8.99 -6.57
CA GLN A 53 -4.62 9.40 -7.95
C GLN A 53 -4.29 8.29 -8.95
N ASN A 54 -5.32 7.66 -9.51
CA ASN A 54 -5.19 6.56 -10.45
C ASN A 54 -6.29 6.58 -11.53
N HIS A 55 -6.09 5.85 -12.61
CA HIS A 55 -7.04 5.73 -13.73
C HIS A 55 -8.11 4.66 -13.48
N VAL A 56 -7.95 3.85 -12.42
CA VAL A 56 -8.93 2.90 -11.90
C VAL A 56 -9.01 3.06 -10.38
N ASN A 57 -10.17 2.77 -9.80
CA ASN A 57 -10.36 2.81 -8.34
C ASN A 57 -10.14 1.43 -7.69
N VAL A 58 -10.49 0.36 -8.40
CA VAL A 58 -10.27 -1.01 -7.95
C VAL A 58 -9.01 -1.54 -8.62
N VAL A 59 -8.03 -1.96 -7.81
CA VAL A 59 -6.72 -2.43 -8.26
C VAL A 59 -6.56 -3.90 -7.87
N LYS A 60 -5.96 -4.70 -8.76
CA LYS A 60 -5.62 -6.09 -8.46
C LYS A 60 -4.67 -6.15 -7.26
N GLY A 61 -4.92 -7.10 -6.36
CA GLY A 61 -3.98 -7.44 -5.31
C GLY A 61 -2.70 -8.05 -5.90
N PHE A 62 -1.66 -8.08 -5.08
CA PHE A 62 -0.37 -8.67 -5.40
C PHE A 62 0.32 -9.03 -4.09
N MET A 63 0.96 -10.19 -4.05
CA MET A 63 1.51 -10.76 -2.84
C MET A 63 2.91 -10.23 -2.57
N GLY A 64 3.35 -10.46 -1.35
CA GLY A 64 4.70 -10.22 -0.87
C GLY A 64 4.83 -10.80 0.53
N GLN A 65 5.99 -10.61 1.17
CA GLN A 65 6.17 -11.06 2.55
C GLN A 65 5.13 -10.43 3.49
N THR A 66 4.92 -9.12 3.38
CA THR A 66 3.78 -8.42 3.97
C THR A 66 2.81 -8.02 2.87
N THR A 67 1.78 -8.84 2.62
CA THR A 67 0.83 -8.62 1.52
C THR A 67 -0.17 -7.50 1.81
N MET A 68 -0.77 -7.52 3.00
CA MET A 68 -1.74 -6.55 3.52
C MET A 68 -1.60 -6.49 5.05
N PHE A 69 -2.21 -5.47 5.65
CA PHE A 69 -2.18 -5.22 7.09
C PHE A 69 -3.56 -5.43 7.72
N ARG A 70 -3.60 -5.97 8.94
CA ARG A 70 -4.83 -6.05 9.73
C ARG A 70 -5.23 -4.69 10.28
N LYS A 71 -6.47 -4.29 9.97
CA LYS A 71 -7.05 -2.99 10.38
C LYS A 71 -6.95 -2.73 11.88
N LYS A 72 -7.21 -3.74 12.72
CA LYS A 72 -7.20 -3.62 14.19
C LYS A 72 -5.87 -3.17 14.80
N TYR A 73 -4.75 -3.34 14.09
CA TYR A 73 -3.42 -2.94 14.58
C TYR A 73 -2.98 -1.60 14.01
N ILE A 74 -3.74 -0.99 13.10
CA ILE A 74 -3.44 0.32 12.53
C ILE A 74 -3.88 1.39 13.52
N LYS A 75 -2.99 2.32 13.87
CA LYS A 75 -3.31 3.45 14.74
C LYS A 75 -4.40 4.33 14.13
N ASN A 76 -5.28 4.86 14.97
CA ASN A 76 -6.34 5.79 14.53
C ASN A 76 -5.82 7.05 13.83
N SER A 77 -4.57 7.46 14.08
CA SER A 77 -3.94 8.61 13.42
C SER A 77 -3.46 8.33 11.99
N VAL A 78 -3.55 7.07 11.53
CA VAL A 78 -3.10 6.64 10.20
C VAL A 78 -4.29 6.66 9.24
N ILE A 79 -4.06 7.21 8.06
CA ILE A 79 -5.05 7.29 7.00
C ILE A 79 -4.96 6.01 6.18
N THR A 80 -6.10 5.32 6.03
CA THR A 80 -6.22 4.21 5.08
C THR A 80 -6.48 4.77 3.69
N LEU A 81 -5.59 4.48 2.74
CA LEU A 81 -5.67 4.92 1.35
C LEU A 81 -6.29 3.86 0.43
N GLY A 82 -6.20 2.58 0.80
CA GLY A 82 -6.85 1.50 0.07
C GLY A 82 -6.98 0.22 0.89
N GLU A 83 -8.13 -0.43 0.79
CA GLU A 83 -8.47 -1.65 1.52
C GLU A 83 -9.27 -2.61 0.65
N ARG A 84 -9.26 -3.88 1.03
CA ARG A 84 -10.15 -4.86 0.40
C ARG A 84 -11.57 -4.67 0.94
N ALA A 85 -12.51 -4.45 0.02
CA ALA A 85 -13.90 -4.17 0.36
C ALA A 85 -14.50 -5.25 1.27
N ASN A 86 -15.29 -4.83 2.26
CA ASN A 86 -15.97 -5.70 3.23
C ASN A 86 -15.01 -6.63 4.02
N SER A 87 -13.78 -6.17 4.31
CA SER A 87 -12.81 -6.94 5.09
C SER A 87 -11.97 -6.02 5.99
N ASP A 88 -11.24 -6.63 6.93
CA ASP A 88 -10.25 -5.93 7.77
C ASP A 88 -8.84 -5.92 7.17
N GLN A 89 -8.72 -6.11 5.85
CA GLN A 89 -7.44 -6.19 5.13
C GLN A 89 -7.15 -4.86 4.44
N VAL A 90 -6.11 -4.17 4.91
CA VAL A 90 -5.70 -2.87 4.41
C VAL A 90 -4.43 -3.00 3.59
N LYS A 91 -4.43 -2.47 2.36
CA LYS A 91 -3.31 -2.59 1.42
C LYS A 91 -2.38 -1.39 1.48
N TYR A 92 -2.96 -0.21 1.68
CA TYR A 92 -2.28 1.06 1.43
C TYR A 92 -2.62 2.06 2.53
N ILE A 93 -1.60 2.56 3.25
CA ILE A 93 -1.77 3.47 4.39
C ILE A 93 -0.76 4.59 4.39
N HIS A 94 -1.14 5.74 4.93
CA HIS A 94 -0.33 6.94 5.01
C HIS A 94 -0.42 7.60 6.38
N GLY A 95 0.66 8.23 6.83
CA GLY A 95 0.64 9.00 8.07
C GLY A 95 1.78 10.00 8.19
N LYS A 96 1.77 10.74 9.29
CA LYS A 96 2.79 11.73 9.65
C LYS A 96 3.74 11.16 10.69
N TYR A 97 5.01 11.54 10.62
CA TYR A 97 5.99 11.26 11.66
C TYR A 97 6.95 12.43 11.83
N GLY A 98 6.92 13.07 13.01
CA GLY A 98 7.69 14.28 13.26
C GLY A 98 7.37 15.36 12.22
N ARG A 99 8.39 15.79 11.46
CA ARG A 99 8.26 16.79 10.38
C ARG A 99 8.03 16.18 8.99
N GLY A 100 7.97 14.85 8.89
CA GLY A 100 7.82 14.13 7.64
C GLY A 100 6.52 13.32 7.58
N THR A 101 6.42 12.53 6.52
CA THR A 101 5.34 11.58 6.29
C THR A 101 5.91 10.21 5.96
N PHE A 102 5.07 9.20 6.06
CA PHE A 102 5.37 7.84 5.61
C PHE A 102 4.16 7.29 4.85
N THR A 103 4.42 6.38 3.95
CA THR A 103 3.38 5.58 3.28
C THR A 103 3.84 4.14 3.24
N PHE A 104 2.95 3.21 3.61
CA PHE A 104 3.16 1.78 3.42
C PHE A 104 2.17 1.26 2.39
N TYR A 105 2.71 0.55 1.40
CA TYR A 105 1.96 -0.10 0.34
C TYR A 105 2.40 -1.57 0.31
N GLY A 106 1.54 -2.46 0.78
CA GLY A 106 1.87 -3.87 0.98
C GLY A 106 1.93 -4.66 -0.34
N GLY A 107 2.69 -5.75 -0.34
CA GLY A 107 3.00 -6.58 -1.50
C GLY A 107 4.37 -6.27 -2.12
N HIS A 108 4.75 -7.08 -3.11
CA HIS A 108 6.06 -7.01 -3.77
C HIS A 108 5.97 -6.36 -5.15
N ASP A 109 5.32 -7.02 -6.11
CA ASP A 109 5.21 -6.55 -7.49
C ASP A 109 3.74 -6.48 -7.94
N PRO A 110 3.20 -5.28 -8.23
CA PRO A 110 1.83 -5.14 -8.69
C PRO A 110 1.47 -5.83 -10.01
N GLU A 111 2.45 -6.18 -10.84
CA GLU A 111 2.23 -6.81 -12.14
C GLU A 111 2.67 -8.29 -12.18
N ASP A 112 3.19 -8.79 -11.06
CA ASP A 112 3.48 -10.21 -10.84
C ASP A 112 2.90 -10.62 -9.48
N TYR A 113 1.77 -11.34 -9.53
CA TYR A 113 0.95 -11.61 -8.34
C TYR A 113 1.73 -12.28 -7.19
N ARG A 114 2.71 -13.15 -7.47
CA ARG A 114 3.45 -13.88 -6.42
C ARG A 114 4.95 -13.64 -6.45
N HIS A 115 5.53 -13.41 -7.62
CA HIS A 115 6.96 -13.26 -7.86
C HIS A 115 7.83 -14.15 -6.96
N ALA A 116 7.96 -15.42 -7.33
CA ALA A 116 8.74 -16.39 -6.56
C ALA A 116 10.25 -16.14 -6.68
N VAL A 117 11.00 -16.68 -5.73
CA VAL A 117 12.47 -16.62 -5.79
C VAL A 117 12.93 -17.34 -7.06
N ASN A 118 13.78 -16.64 -7.84
CA ASN A 118 14.29 -17.04 -9.16
C ASN A 118 13.36 -16.80 -10.35
N ASP A 119 12.18 -16.21 -10.15
CA ASP A 119 11.37 -15.75 -11.28
C ASP A 119 12.13 -14.65 -12.05
N PRO A 120 11.98 -14.57 -13.38
CA PRO A 120 12.62 -13.53 -14.16
C PRO A 120 12.09 -12.16 -13.71
N PRO A 121 12.92 -11.10 -13.76
CA PRO A 121 12.47 -9.76 -13.38
C PRO A 121 11.31 -9.30 -14.28
N THR A 122 10.37 -8.58 -13.68
CA THR A 122 9.23 -8.03 -14.41
C THR A 122 9.67 -6.97 -15.42
N GLU A 123 9.27 -7.18 -16.68
CA GLU A 123 9.58 -6.29 -17.79
C GLU A 123 8.68 -5.05 -17.77
N LEU A 124 9.08 -4.00 -17.04
CA LEU A 124 8.31 -2.75 -16.87
C LEU A 124 7.82 -2.13 -18.18
N SER A 125 8.53 -2.35 -19.29
CA SER A 125 8.16 -1.87 -20.62
C SER A 125 6.81 -2.41 -21.12
N LEU A 126 6.38 -3.58 -20.62
CA LEU A 126 5.10 -4.21 -20.93
C LEU A 126 3.95 -3.63 -20.11
N HIS A 127 4.23 -2.90 -19.01
CA HIS A 127 3.25 -2.45 -18.02
C HIS A 127 3.14 -0.93 -17.92
N LYS A 128 3.24 -0.23 -19.06
CA LYS A 128 3.25 1.25 -19.14
C LYS A 128 2.06 1.94 -18.45
N ASN A 129 0.91 1.27 -18.40
CA ASN A 129 -0.32 1.77 -17.79
C ASN A 129 -0.70 1.02 -16.50
N SER A 130 0.26 0.36 -15.84
CA SER A 130 -0.01 -0.36 -14.59
C SER A 130 -0.63 0.58 -13.53
N PRO A 131 -1.81 0.25 -12.99
CA PRO A 131 -2.38 1.00 -11.89
C PRO A 131 -1.53 0.86 -10.63
N GLY A 132 -0.96 -0.32 -10.38
CA GLY A 132 -0.16 -0.57 -9.19
C GLY A 132 1.16 0.20 -9.19
N TYR A 133 1.91 0.18 -10.29
CA TYR A 133 3.13 0.98 -10.41
C TYR A 133 2.85 2.49 -10.37
N ARG A 134 1.70 2.95 -10.89
CA ARG A 134 1.30 4.35 -10.75
C ARG A 134 1.22 4.80 -9.29
N LEU A 135 0.67 3.96 -8.41
CA LEU A 135 0.60 4.27 -6.97
C LEU A 135 2.00 4.33 -6.33
N ILE A 136 2.93 3.48 -6.75
CA ILE A 136 4.34 3.57 -6.33
C ILE A 136 4.94 4.92 -6.75
N LEU A 137 4.74 5.33 -8.00
CA LEU A 137 5.24 6.61 -8.50
C LEU A 137 4.64 7.81 -7.74
N ASN A 138 3.35 7.76 -7.40
CA ASN A 138 2.71 8.79 -6.58
C ASN A 138 3.45 8.96 -5.24
N ASN A 139 3.85 7.86 -4.60
CA ASN A 139 4.59 7.90 -3.33
C ASN A 139 5.97 8.56 -3.41
N ILE A 140 6.61 8.50 -4.58
CA ILE A 140 7.97 9.02 -4.76
C ILE A 140 7.95 10.47 -5.26
N LEU A 141 7.08 10.78 -6.22
CA LEU A 141 7.11 12.05 -6.95
C LEU A 141 6.48 13.21 -6.16
N PHE A 142 5.45 12.96 -5.35
CA PHE A 142 4.76 14.04 -4.62
C PHE A 142 5.53 14.59 -3.42
N PRO A 143 6.18 13.77 -2.56
CA PRO A 143 7.00 14.29 -1.47
C PRO A 143 8.24 15.06 -1.94
N ALA A 144 8.73 14.80 -3.16
CA ALA A 144 9.89 15.48 -3.75
C ALA A 144 9.60 16.87 -4.33
N ALA A 145 8.32 17.28 -4.40
CA ALA A 145 7.92 18.56 -4.99
C ALA A 145 8.28 19.74 -4.07
N LYS A 146 9.26 20.56 -4.47
CA LYS A 146 9.60 21.81 -3.76
C LYS A 146 8.42 22.79 -3.83
N LYS A 147 8.00 23.32 -2.68
CA LYS A 147 7.05 24.44 -2.64
C LYS A 147 7.61 25.62 -3.44
N LYS A 148 6.88 26.06 -4.48
CA LYS A 148 7.19 27.34 -5.14
C LYS A 148 7.07 28.44 -4.09
N LYS A 149 8.10 29.29 -3.98
CA LYS A 149 8.01 30.51 -3.17
C LYS A 149 6.87 31.35 -3.73
N GLN A 150 5.92 31.73 -2.88
CA GLN A 150 4.89 32.69 -3.26
C GLN A 150 5.61 34.00 -3.63
N LYS A 151 5.22 34.61 -4.75
CA LYS A 151 5.65 35.97 -5.05
C LYS A 151 4.92 36.90 -4.08
N THR A 152 5.65 37.51 -3.17
CA THR A 152 5.23 38.72 -2.45
C THR A 152 5.28 39.90 -3.40
#